data_AF-A0A340X6Y0-F1
#
_entry.id   AF-A0A340X6Y0-F1
#
_cell.length_a   1.000
_cell.length_b   1.000
_cell.length_c   1.000
_cell.angle_alpha   90.00
_cell.angle_beta   90.00
_cell.angle_gamma   90.00
#
_symmetry.space_group_name_H-M   'P 1'
#
loop_
_entity.id
_entity.type
_entity.pdbx_description
1 polymer ?
#
loop_
_entity_poly.entity_id
_entity_poly.type
_entity_poly.pdbx_seq_one_letter_code
_entity_poly.pdbx_strand_id
1 'polypeptide(L)'
;MIITEAAAESAVPAVPGDAKATGAPEREQLVWPWKDAAIRALVQRIHQLQAERAQAFRRLEEGHRQYLRSGPPYDFPRYRSTVHEVTQAFAAASREVLAVEAELAGPRAQPLLASHVRRLQQLEETRLATVRSRPPP
;
A
#
# COMPACT_ATOMS: atom_id res chain seq x y z
N MET A 1 -54.76 34.92 12.66
CA MET A 1 -54.46 34.72 14.10
C MET A 1 -52.95 34.60 14.21
N ILE A 2 -52.38 35.51 14.98
CA ILE A 2 -50.97 35.88 15.12
C ILE A 2 -50.43 35.21 16.38
N ILE A 3 -49.23 34.62 16.35
CA ILE A 3 -48.20 34.82 17.39
C ILE A 3 -46.80 34.76 16.72
N THR A 4 -46.05 35.82 16.99
CA THR A 4 -44.66 36.19 16.65
C THR A 4 -43.64 35.49 17.57
N GLU A 5 -42.48 35.09 17.00
CA GLU A 5 -41.12 35.58 17.31
C GLU A 5 -40.37 34.93 18.50
N ALA A 6 -39.15 34.43 18.24
CA ALA A 6 -37.94 34.79 19.00
C ALA A 6 -36.67 34.21 18.34
N ALA A 7 -35.69 35.10 18.19
CA ALA A 7 -34.38 34.92 17.59
C ALA A 7 -33.50 33.84 18.22
N ALA A 8 -32.68 33.21 17.39
CA ALA A 8 -31.30 32.87 17.74
C ALA A 8 -30.44 32.94 16.47
N GLU A 9 -29.85 34.11 16.30
CA GLU A 9 -28.74 34.41 15.42
C GLU A 9 -27.56 33.49 15.79
N SER A 10 -27.03 32.72 14.82
CA SER A 10 -25.68 32.17 14.98
C SER A 10 -24.98 32.26 13.63
N ALA A 11 -24.26 33.38 13.53
CA ALA A 11 -23.42 33.75 12.41
C ALA A 11 -22.44 32.63 12.05
N VAL A 12 -22.39 32.34 10.76
CA VAL A 12 -21.26 31.69 10.12
C VAL A 12 -20.01 32.56 10.35
N PRO A 13 -18.89 32.03 10.86
CA PRO A 13 -17.60 32.59 10.55
C PRO A 13 -17.08 31.93 9.28
N ALA A 14 -17.00 32.75 8.23
CA ALA A 14 -16.25 32.46 7.04
C ALA A 14 -14.80 32.10 7.40
N VAL A 15 -14.28 31.12 6.67
CA VAL A 15 -12.87 30.75 6.63
C VAL A 15 -12.04 31.99 6.29
N PRO A 16 -10.89 32.18 6.96
CA PRO A 16 -9.70 32.34 6.13
C PRO A 16 -8.47 31.66 6.72
N GLY A 17 -7.61 31.21 5.82
CA GLY A 17 -6.19 31.06 6.11
C GLY A 17 -5.70 29.63 6.12
N ASP A 18 -5.24 29.20 4.95
CA ASP A 18 -3.97 28.51 4.76
C ASP A 18 -3.28 27.99 6.03
N ALA A 19 -3.71 26.81 6.48
CA ALA A 19 -2.84 25.92 7.20
C ALA A 19 -2.34 24.86 6.21
N LYS A 20 -1.43 25.33 5.35
CA LYS A 20 -0.24 24.63 4.87
C LYS A 20 -0.40 23.12 4.88
N ALA A 21 -0.62 22.55 3.70
CA ALA A 21 -0.45 21.14 3.40
C ALA A 21 0.77 20.60 4.17
N THR A 22 0.49 19.96 5.31
CA THR A 22 1.50 19.41 6.19
C THR A 22 2.14 18.26 5.43
N GLY A 23 3.33 18.55 4.90
CA GLY A 23 4.32 17.60 4.44
C GLY A 23 3.74 16.35 3.82
N ALA A 24 3.34 16.44 2.54
CA ALA A 24 3.70 15.33 1.67
C ALA A 24 5.19 15.10 1.93
N PRO A 25 5.63 13.91 2.40
CA PRO A 25 7.04 13.67 2.56
C PRO A 25 7.62 14.04 1.22
N GLU A 26 8.52 15.02 1.26
CA GLU A 26 9.41 15.41 0.18
C GLU A 26 9.63 14.12 -0.60
N ARG A 27 9.09 14.05 -1.82
CA ARG A 27 9.12 12.83 -2.62
C ARG A 27 10.59 12.53 -2.71
N GLU A 28 11.10 11.69 -1.80
CA GLU A 28 12.44 11.18 -1.85
C GLU A 28 12.49 10.69 -3.26
N GLN A 29 13.30 11.36 -4.08
CA GLN A 29 13.54 10.92 -5.42
C GLN A 29 14.23 9.59 -5.18
N LEU A 30 13.42 8.55 -5.06
CA LEU A 30 13.84 7.18 -4.93
C LEU A 30 14.53 6.95 -6.25
N VAL A 31 15.84 7.17 -6.24
CA VAL A 31 16.71 6.86 -7.35
C VAL A 31 16.72 5.36 -7.38
N TRP A 32 15.79 4.80 -8.17
CA TRP A 32 15.67 3.37 -8.29
C TRP A 32 16.96 2.84 -8.92
N PRO A 33 17.56 1.77 -8.36
CA PRO A 33 18.82 1.23 -8.87
C PRO A 33 18.69 0.71 -10.31
N TRP A 34 17.47 0.47 -10.78
CA TRP A 34 17.17 0.03 -12.14
C TRP A 34 16.84 1.16 -13.12
N LYS A 35 16.89 2.43 -12.71
CA LYS A 35 16.48 3.58 -13.53
C LYS A 35 17.19 3.64 -14.88
N ASP A 36 18.50 3.38 -14.88
CA ASP A 36 19.33 3.35 -16.09
C ASP A 36 19.59 1.91 -16.61
N ALA A 37 19.00 0.91 -15.98
CA ALA A 37 19.23 -0.49 -16.33
C ALA A 37 18.46 -0.91 -17.58
N ALA A 38 18.92 -1.93 -18.31
CA ALA A 38 18.23 -2.46 -19.48
C ALA A 38 16.82 -2.99 -19.14
N ILE A 39 15.90 -3.04 -20.13
CA ILE A 39 14.52 -3.56 -19.94
C ILE A 39 14.51 -4.95 -19.31
N ARG A 40 15.44 -5.84 -19.69
CA ARG A 40 15.58 -7.17 -19.07
C ARG A 40 15.78 -7.10 -17.55
N ALA A 41 16.54 -6.12 -17.05
CA ALA A 41 16.74 -5.95 -15.61
C ALA A 41 15.45 -5.55 -14.89
N LEU A 42 14.58 -4.74 -15.52
CA LEU A 42 13.27 -4.39 -14.96
C LEU A 42 12.36 -5.60 -14.88
N VAL A 43 12.33 -6.43 -15.93
CA VAL A 43 11.59 -7.69 -15.92
C VAL A 43 12.08 -8.61 -14.79
N GLN A 44 13.40 -8.77 -14.64
CA GLN A 44 13.97 -9.54 -13.54
C GLN A 44 13.63 -8.95 -12.17
N ARG A 45 13.65 -7.61 -12.05
CA ARG A 45 13.27 -6.94 -10.81
C ARG A 45 11.80 -7.18 -10.46
N ILE A 46 10.89 -7.18 -11.45
CA ILE A 46 9.49 -7.55 -11.22
C ILE A 46 9.38 -8.98 -10.68
N HIS A 47 10.09 -9.95 -11.25
CA HIS A 47 10.10 -11.33 -10.73
C HIS A 47 10.62 -11.39 -9.28
N GLN A 48 11.67 -10.64 -8.97
CA GLN A 48 12.18 -10.55 -7.61
C GLN A 48 11.16 -9.95 -6.63
N LEU A 49 10.47 -8.88 -7.05
CA LEU A 49 9.40 -8.26 -6.25
C LEU A 49 8.22 -9.21 -6.02
N GLN A 50 7.89 -10.07 -7.00
CA GLN A 50 6.91 -11.14 -6.82
C GLN A 50 7.37 -12.18 -5.79
N ALA A 51 8.64 -12.58 -5.83
CA ALA A 51 9.21 -13.52 -4.86
C ALA A 51 9.20 -12.93 -3.44
N GLU A 52 9.57 -11.66 -3.29
CA GLU A 52 9.54 -10.92 -2.03
C GLU A 52 8.11 -10.86 -1.45
N ARG A 53 7.11 -10.52 -2.27
CA ARG A 53 5.69 -10.54 -1.86
C ARG A 53 5.21 -11.93 -1.45
N ALA A 54 5.56 -12.96 -2.21
CA ALA A 54 5.22 -14.34 -1.86
C ALA A 54 5.86 -14.76 -0.53
N GLN A 55 7.10 -14.34 -0.27
CA GLN A 55 7.78 -14.59 1.01
C GLN A 55 7.11 -13.82 2.16
N ALA A 56 6.71 -12.57 1.94
CA ALA A 56 6.01 -11.76 2.93
C ALA A 56 4.67 -12.40 3.34
N PHE A 57 3.89 -12.93 2.39
CA PHE A 57 2.68 -13.70 2.70
C PHE A 57 2.99 -14.94 3.55
N ARG A 58 4.00 -15.73 3.18
CA ARG A 58 4.39 -16.92 3.96
C ARG A 58 4.79 -16.56 5.39
N ARG A 59 5.53 -15.46 5.59
CA ARG A 59 5.92 -14.96 6.92
C ARG A 59 4.70 -14.56 7.74
N LEU A 60 3.71 -13.91 7.14
CA LEU A 60 2.47 -13.54 7.82
C LEU A 60 1.69 -14.78 8.27
N GLU A 61 1.51 -15.76 7.38
CA GLU A 61 0.84 -17.01 7.73
C GLU A 61 1.54 -17.75 8.86
N GLU A 62 2.88 -17.81 8.82
CA GLU A 62 3.66 -18.46 9.86
C GLU A 62 3.59 -17.70 11.20
N GLY A 63 3.69 -16.37 11.16
CA GLY A 63 3.49 -15.53 12.35
C GLY A 63 2.10 -15.73 12.96
N HIS A 64 1.07 -15.88 12.13
CA HIS A 64 -0.28 -16.17 12.59
C HIS A 64 -0.40 -17.57 13.22
N ARG A 65 0.21 -18.60 12.62
CA ARG A 65 0.25 -19.95 13.21
C ARG A 65 0.99 -19.95 14.55
N GLN A 66 2.10 -19.24 14.67
CA GLN A 66 2.86 -19.10 15.92
C GLN A 66 2.03 -18.38 16.99
N TYR A 67 1.33 -17.31 16.62
CA TYR A 67 0.42 -16.60 17.50
C TYR A 67 -0.67 -17.52 18.05
N LEU A 68 -1.32 -18.34 17.21
CA LEU A 68 -2.33 -19.29 17.68
C LEU A 68 -1.73 -20.40 18.55
N ARG A 69 -0.52 -20.86 18.23
CA ARG A 69 0.18 -21.93 18.98
C ARG A 69 0.72 -21.48 20.33
N SER A 70 0.95 -20.18 20.55
CA SER A 70 1.48 -19.71 21.84
C SER A 70 0.52 -20.02 22.99
N GLY A 71 -0.78 -20.19 22.69
CA GLY A 71 -1.82 -20.35 23.69
C GLY A 71 -1.93 -19.14 24.62
N PRO A 72 -2.85 -19.15 25.59
CA PRO A 72 -2.91 -18.11 26.61
C PRO A 72 -1.67 -18.16 27.55
N PRO A 73 -1.04 -17.00 27.87
CA PRO A 73 -1.31 -15.69 27.29
C PRO A 73 -0.71 -15.56 25.88
N TYR A 74 -1.51 -15.09 24.92
CA TYR A 74 -1.05 -14.92 23.54
C TYR A 74 0.09 -13.90 23.44
N ASP A 75 1.11 -14.20 22.64
CA ASP A 75 2.21 -13.26 22.36
C ASP A 75 1.81 -12.25 21.27
N PHE A 76 0.87 -11.37 21.64
CA PHE A 76 0.36 -10.32 20.75
C PHE A 76 1.43 -9.31 20.33
N PRO A 77 2.37 -8.85 21.19
CA PRO A 77 3.43 -7.93 20.78
C PRO A 77 4.27 -8.48 19.63
N ARG A 78 4.70 -9.74 19.69
CA ARG A 78 5.47 -10.38 18.61
C ARG A 78 4.66 -10.51 17.32
N TYR A 79 3.40 -10.91 17.41
CA TYR A 79 2.54 -11.03 16.24
C TYR A 79 2.32 -9.66 15.57
N ARG A 80 2.07 -8.61 16.36
CA ARG A 80 1.91 -7.24 15.85
C ARG A 80 3.17 -6.76 15.12
N SER A 81 4.37 -7.00 15.67
CA SER A 81 5.62 -6.66 15.00
C SER A 81 5.76 -7.38 13.65
N THR A 82 5.43 -8.67 13.60
CA THR A 82 5.44 -9.45 12.36
C THR A 82 4.49 -8.87 11.30
N VAL A 83 3.26 -8.52 11.70
CA VAL A 83 2.27 -7.90 10.81
C VAL A 83 2.79 -6.55 10.27
N HIS A 84 3.41 -5.75 11.14
CA HIS A 84 3.96 -4.46 10.75
C HIS A 84 5.08 -4.58 9.72
N GLU A 85 6.07 -5.44 9.98
CA GLU A 85 7.18 -5.70 9.06
C GLU A 85 6.69 -6.21 7.70
N VAL A 86 5.76 -7.16 7.70
CA VAL A 86 5.17 -7.68 6.46
C VAL A 86 4.43 -6.59 5.69
N THR A 87 3.66 -5.73 6.38
CA THR A 87 2.93 -4.62 5.76
C THR A 87 3.89 -3.63 5.10
N GLN A 88 4.99 -3.30 5.75
CA GLN A 88 6.02 -2.44 5.18
C GLN A 88 6.66 -3.07 3.93
N ALA A 89 6.98 -4.37 3.98
CA ALA A 89 7.54 -5.09 2.83
C ALA A 89 6.59 -5.08 1.63
N PHE A 90 5.29 -5.33 1.84
CA PHE A 90 4.29 -5.21 0.77
C PHE A 90 4.21 -3.79 0.21
N ALA A 91 4.16 -2.77 1.08
CA ALA A 91 4.08 -1.38 0.65
C ALA A 91 5.31 -0.96 -0.17
N ALA A 92 6.51 -1.37 0.25
CA ALA A 92 7.75 -1.11 -0.48
C ALA A 92 7.74 -1.77 -1.86
N ALA A 93 7.38 -3.06 -1.93
CA ALA A 93 7.28 -3.77 -3.19
C ALA A 93 6.26 -3.15 -4.15
N SER A 94 5.10 -2.70 -3.63
CA SER A 94 4.08 -2.03 -4.43
C SER A 94 4.51 -0.67 -4.96
N ARG A 95 5.20 0.14 -4.17
CA ARG A 95 5.77 1.40 -4.69
C ARG A 95 6.75 1.15 -5.82
N GLU A 96 7.60 0.14 -5.68
CA GLU A 96 8.58 -0.16 -6.72
C GLU A 96 7.94 -0.71 -7.99
N VAL A 97 6.95 -1.60 -7.89
CA VAL A 97 6.25 -2.11 -9.09
C VAL A 97 5.52 -0.98 -9.83
N LEU A 98 4.87 -0.05 -9.11
CA LEU A 98 4.24 1.12 -9.72
C LEU A 98 5.27 2.02 -10.43
N ALA A 99 6.45 2.18 -9.84
CA ALA A 99 7.53 2.93 -10.48
C ALA A 99 8.05 2.23 -11.74
N VAL A 100 8.20 0.90 -11.72
CA VAL A 100 8.59 0.11 -12.90
C VAL A 100 7.52 0.19 -13.99
N GLU A 101 6.23 0.12 -13.65
CA GLU A 101 5.13 0.30 -14.60
C GLU A 101 5.20 1.69 -15.28
N ALA A 102 5.38 2.75 -14.49
CA ALA A 102 5.47 4.12 -15.01
C ALA A 102 6.69 4.31 -15.92
N GLU A 103 7.84 3.74 -15.54
CA GLU A 103 9.08 3.76 -16.34
C GLU A 103 8.90 3.03 -17.69
N LEU A 104 8.24 1.87 -17.67
CA LEU A 104 7.96 1.10 -18.88
C LEU A 104 6.95 1.82 -19.78
N ALA A 105 5.90 2.43 -19.22
CA ALA A 105 4.86 3.12 -19.99
C ALA A 105 5.36 4.44 -20.59
N GLY A 106 6.21 5.18 -19.87
CA GLY A 106 6.70 6.50 -20.27
C GLY A 106 8.07 6.44 -20.95
N PRO A 107 9.18 6.68 -20.21
CA PRO A 107 10.52 6.84 -20.78
C PRO A 107 10.97 5.75 -21.74
N ARG A 108 10.56 4.49 -21.50
CA ARG A 108 10.99 3.34 -22.30
C ARG A 108 10.05 2.98 -23.44
N ALA A 109 8.88 3.64 -23.51
CA ALA A 109 7.85 3.42 -24.53
C ALA A 109 7.51 1.92 -24.74
N GLN A 110 7.36 1.17 -23.64
CA GLN A 110 6.98 -0.24 -23.60
C GLN A 110 5.56 -0.45 -23.02
N PRO A 111 4.50 0.07 -23.67
CA PRO A 111 3.13 0.02 -23.12
C PRO A 111 2.59 -1.40 -22.94
N LEU A 112 3.02 -2.35 -23.78
CA LEU A 112 2.63 -3.76 -23.62
C LEU A 112 3.25 -4.40 -22.36
N LEU A 113 4.50 -4.08 -22.03
CA LEU A 113 5.10 -4.56 -20.79
C LEU A 113 4.45 -3.89 -19.58
N ALA A 114 4.20 -2.58 -19.65
CA ALA A 114 3.51 -1.86 -18.59
C ALA A 114 2.09 -2.43 -18.33
N SER A 115 1.34 -2.78 -19.37
CA SER A 115 0.02 -3.38 -19.20
C SER A 115 0.06 -4.75 -18.53
N HIS A 116 1.09 -5.57 -18.80
CA HIS A 116 1.31 -6.82 -18.08
C HIS A 116 1.62 -6.58 -16.59
N VAL A 117 2.46 -5.58 -16.28
CA VAL A 117 2.77 -5.21 -14.89
C VAL A 117 1.51 -4.75 -14.14
N ARG A 118 0.69 -3.91 -14.79
CA ARG A 118 -0.60 -3.47 -14.24
C ARG A 118 -1.54 -4.63 -13.98
N ARG A 119 -1.71 -5.55 -14.94
CA ARG A 119 -2.54 -6.75 -14.76
C ARG A 119 -2.05 -7.58 -13.59
N LEU A 120 -0.74 -7.69 -13.41
CA LEU A 120 -0.15 -8.37 -12.27
C LEU A 120 -0.47 -7.66 -10.93
N GLN A 121 -0.45 -6.32 -10.86
CA GLN A 121 -0.93 -5.60 -9.67
C GLN A 121 -2.42 -5.88 -9.37
N GLN A 122 -3.28 -5.88 -10.39
CA GLN A 122 -4.72 -6.16 -10.21
C GLN A 122 -4.99 -7.57 -9.66
N LEU A 123 -4.21 -8.57 -10.10
CA LEU A 123 -4.31 -9.93 -9.58
C LEU A 123 -3.89 -10.00 -8.09
N GLU A 124 -2.88 -9.24 -7.69
CA GLU A 124 -2.47 -9.15 -6.28
C GLU A 124 -3.50 -8.44 -5.40
N GLU A 125 -4.09 -7.35 -5.88
CA GLU A 125 -5.17 -6.65 -5.17
C GLU A 125 -6.37 -7.58 -4.96
N THR A 126 -6.74 -8.35 -6.00
CA THR A 126 -7.79 -9.37 -5.92
C THR A 126 -7.44 -10.41 -4.85
N ARG A 127 -6.21 -10.90 -4.84
CA ARG A 127 -5.73 -11.88 -3.82
C ARG A 127 -5.82 -11.30 -2.41
N LEU A 128 -5.39 -10.05 -2.20
CA LEU A 128 -5.50 -9.37 -0.90
C LEU A 128 -6.95 -9.22 -0.46
N ALA A 129 -7.84 -8.85 -1.39
CA ALA A 129 -9.27 -8.75 -1.10
C ALA A 129 -9.87 -10.10 -0.67
N THR A 130 -9.51 -11.20 -1.36
CA THR A 130 -9.93 -12.56 -1.00
C THR A 130 -9.40 -12.99 0.37
N VAL A 131 -8.14 -12.67 0.70
CA VAL A 131 -7.58 -12.98 2.02
C VAL A 131 -8.30 -12.19 3.11
N ARG A 132 -8.64 -10.92 2.86
CA ARG A 132 -9.39 -10.08 3.81
C ARG A 132 -10.83 -10.55 4.03
N SER A 133 -11.48 -11.10 3.00
CA SER A 133 -12.88 -11.54 3.09
C SER A 133 -13.05 -12.97 3.61
N ARG A 134 -11.96 -13.71 3.85
CA ARG A 134 -12.02 -15.04 4.45
C ARG A 134 -12.26 -14.93 5.97
N PRO A 135 -13.39 -15.42 6.52
CA PRO A 135 -13.61 -15.41 7.96
C PRO A 135 -12.61 -16.35 8.67
N PRO A 136 -12.23 -16.05 9.93
CA PRO A 136 -11.44 -16.99 10.72
C PRO A 136 -12.24 -18.30 10.92
N PRO A 137 -11.57 -19.46 10.94
CA PRO A 137 -12.20 -20.75 11.23
C PRO A 137 -12.73 -20.82 12.66
#